data_AF-A0AA43BLF1-F1
#
_entry.id   AF-A0AA43BLF1-F1
#
_cell.length_a   1.000
_cell.length_b   1.000
_cell.length_c   1.000
_cell.angle_alpha   90.00
_cell.angle_beta   90.00
_cell.angle_gamma   90.00
#
_symmetry.space_group_name_H-M   'P 1'
#
loop_
_entity.id
_entity.type
_entity.pdbx_description
1 polymer ?
#
loop_
_entity_poly.entity_id
_entity_poly.type
_entity_poly.pdbx_seq_one_letter_code
_entity_poly.pdbx_strand_id
1 'polypeptide(L)'
;MAADDPHSRPVYALLETARERSIEVRAAKLQVPTNLDDPERIRQGAGNYNAMCVTCHLSPEAAATEMSKGLYPAPPNLSKQSVAPAEAFWVIKHGIKASGMPAWGGSMDDEFIWNMSAFLQKLPTLDKAGYQALVASSDGHSHGGGETQGHHDDEKAEDHPALFEPGNNSMPHAHPPGVDDDHHGPTPSDTEVGLVSHGHPDGKVESHPAPHTPVADDGHAHTH
;
A
#
# COMPACT_ATOMS: atom_id res chain seq x y z
N MET A 1 23.24 -0.88 5.00
CA MET A 1 22.33 -0.16 5.92
C MET A 1 20.97 -0.78 5.74
N ALA A 2 20.57 -1.62 6.70
CA ALA A 2 19.27 -2.27 6.70
C ALA A 2 18.33 -1.48 7.63
N ALA A 3 17.01 -1.55 7.40
CA ALA A 3 16.04 -0.78 8.20
C ALA A 3 15.88 -1.33 9.63
N ASP A 4 16.18 -2.61 9.82
CA ASP A 4 16.18 -3.33 11.10
C ASP A 4 17.50 -3.20 11.88
N ASP A 5 18.49 -2.47 11.34
CA ASP A 5 19.73 -2.10 12.00
C ASP A 5 19.74 -0.59 12.31
N PRO A 6 19.32 -0.17 13.52
CA PRO A 6 19.23 1.23 13.87
C PRO A 6 20.57 1.96 13.79
N HIS A 7 20.48 3.26 13.50
CA HIS A 7 21.63 4.15 13.60
C HIS A 7 22.17 4.16 15.04
N SER A 8 23.47 4.43 15.18
CA SER A 8 24.03 4.72 16.50
C SER A 8 23.29 5.89 17.16
N ARG A 9 23.19 5.88 18.50
CA ARG A 9 22.43 6.90 19.26
C ARG A 9 22.74 8.35 18.85
N PRO A 10 24.01 8.76 18.63
CA PRO A 10 24.31 10.12 18.19
C PRO A 10 23.77 10.44 16.79
N VAL A 11 23.88 9.49 15.86
CA VAL A 11 23.39 9.66 14.48
C VAL A 11 21.87 9.71 14.47
N TYR A 12 21.22 8.82 15.22
CA TYR A 12 19.77 8.84 15.39
C TYR A 12 19.28 10.19 15.92
N ALA A 13 19.87 10.68 17.01
CA ALA A 13 19.49 11.94 17.63
C ALA A 13 19.69 13.14 16.70
N LEU A 14 20.79 13.15 15.92
CA LEU A 14 21.03 14.19 14.92
C LEU A 14 19.96 14.20 13.83
N LEU A 15 19.62 13.03 13.28
CA LEU A 15 18.61 12.89 12.23
C LEU A 15 17.21 13.24 12.74
N GLU A 16 16.87 12.82 13.95
CA GLU A 16 15.63 13.18 14.64
C GLU A 16 15.51 14.69 14.86
N THR A 17 16.54 15.31 15.43
CA THR A 17 16.56 16.76 15.65
C THR A 17 16.43 17.52 14.33
N ALA A 18 17.16 17.10 13.29
CA ALA A 18 17.09 17.74 11.97
C ALA A 18 15.69 17.62 11.35
N ARG A 19 15.03 16.46 11.49
CA ARG A 19 13.67 16.22 11.04
C ARG A 19 12.67 17.12 11.78
N GLU A 20 12.69 17.12 13.11
CA GLU A 20 11.76 17.90 13.95
C GLU A 20 11.90 19.41 13.68
N ARG A 21 13.13 19.93 13.65
CA ARG A 21 13.37 21.35 13.34
C ARG A 21 12.94 21.72 11.94
N SER A 22 13.12 20.83 10.97
CA SER A 22 12.63 21.06 9.60
C SER A 22 11.11 21.16 9.57
N ILE A 23 10.40 20.25 10.24
CA ILE A 23 8.94 20.26 10.31
C ILE A 23 8.47 21.55 11.00
N GLU A 24 8.99 21.88 12.18
CA GLU A 24 8.64 23.07 12.96
C GLU A 24 8.76 24.35 12.11
N VAL A 25 9.93 24.57 11.49
CA VAL A 25 10.22 25.79 10.70
C VAL A 25 9.33 25.91 9.46
N ARG A 26 8.96 24.78 8.85
CA ARG A 26 8.13 24.79 7.63
C ARG A 26 6.65 24.91 7.96
N ALA A 27 6.19 24.18 8.98
CA ALA A 27 4.83 24.22 9.48
C ALA A 27 4.45 25.60 10.02
N ALA A 28 5.38 26.32 10.67
CA ALA A 28 5.15 27.67 11.19
C ALA A 28 4.76 28.71 10.13
N LYS A 29 4.97 28.41 8.83
CA LYS A 29 4.61 29.29 7.70
C LYS A 29 3.23 28.99 7.12
N LEU A 30 2.59 27.90 7.56
CA LEU A 30 1.29 27.49 7.07
C LEU A 30 0.18 28.28 7.75
N GLN A 31 -0.85 28.58 6.97
CA GLN A 31 -2.10 29.13 7.50
C GLN A 31 -3.05 27.95 7.73
N VAL A 32 -3.31 27.66 9.01
CA VAL A 32 -4.28 26.62 9.39
C VAL A 32 -5.69 27.14 9.07
N PRO A 33 -6.52 26.36 8.34
CA PRO A 33 -7.92 26.73 8.10
C PRO A 33 -8.67 26.99 9.40
N THR A 34 -9.50 28.03 9.43
CA THR A 34 -10.27 28.41 10.63
C THR A 34 -11.40 27.43 10.96
N ASN A 35 -11.83 26.64 9.98
CA ASN A 35 -12.88 25.63 10.09
C ASN A 35 -12.32 24.21 10.28
N LEU A 36 -11.19 24.06 10.97
CA LEU A 36 -10.57 22.75 11.18
C LEU A 36 -11.46 21.81 12.02
N ASP A 37 -12.38 22.35 12.81
CA ASP A 37 -13.35 21.61 13.62
C ASP A 37 -14.65 21.27 12.88
N ASP A 38 -14.74 21.58 11.59
CA ASP A 38 -15.88 21.23 10.75
C ASP A 38 -16.13 19.69 10.76
N PRO A 39 -17.31 19.23 11.18
CA PRO A 39 -17.66 17.81 11.22
C PRO A 39 -17.46 17.10 9.88
N GLU A 40 -17.68 17.78 8.76
CA GLU A 40 -17.54 17.18 7.44
C GLU A 40 -16.06 16.93 7.10
N ARG A 41 -15.18 17.87 7.43
CA ARG A 41 -13.72 17.68 7.29
C ARG A 41 -13.23 16.51 8.14
N ILE A 42 -13.70 16.43 9.38
CA ILE A 42 -13.34 15.34 10.30
C ILE A 42 -13.83 13.98 9.75
N ARG A 43 -15.07 13.92 9.23
CA ARG A 43 -15.65 12.72 8.61
C ARG A 43 -14.84 12.26 7.41
N GLN A 44 -14.55 13.16 6.46
CA GLN A 44 -13.74 12.85 5.28
C GLN A 44 -12.31 12.46 5.66
N GLY A 45 -11.71 13.16 6.63
CA GLY A 45 -10.39 12.85 7.17
C GLY A 45 -10.30 11.47 7.80
N ALA A 46 -11.35 11.00 8.46
CA ALA A 46 -11.41 9.65 9.03
C ALA A 46 -11.35 8.56 7.95
N GLY A 47 -12.08 8.75 6.84
CA GLY A 47 -12.05 7.83 5.70
C GLY A 47 -10.66 7.71 5.08
N ASN A 48 -10.03 8.85 4.77
CA ASN A 48 -8.67 8.89 4.24
C ASN A 48 -7.63 8.32 5.21
N TYR A 49 -7.71 8.66 6.50
CA TYR A 49 -6.81 8.09 7.52
C TYR A 49 -6.94 6.57 7.58
N ASN A 50 -8.17 6.06 7.55
CA ASN A 50 -8.42 4.62 7.60
C ASN A 50 -7.89 3.89 6.35
N ALA A 51 -7.97 4.51 5.18
CA ALA A 51 -7.46 3.93 3.95
C ALA A 51 -5.93 3.92 3.87
N MET A 52 -5.27 4.96 4.38
CA MET A 52 -3.86 5.24 4.05
C MET A 52 -2.90 5.15 5.23
N CYS A 53 -3.37 5.47 6.44
CA CYS A 53 -2.50 5.75 7.59
C CYS A 53 -2.60 4.68 8.68
N VAL A 54 -3.78 4.06 8.84
CA VAL A 54 -4.10 3.19 9.99
C VAL A 54 -3.15 2.00 10.11
N THR A 55 -2.67 1.45 8.99
CA THR A 55 -1.77 0.31 8.99
C THR A 55 -0.43 0.63 9.67
N CYS A 56 0.06 1.86 9.57
CA CYS A 56 1.32 2.27 10.19
C CYS A 56 1.10 2.97 11.54
N HIS A 57 0.08 3.82 11.64
CA HIS A 57 -0.14 4.74 12.77
C HIS A 57 -1.20 4.28 13.77
N LEU A 58 -1.91 3.18 13.46
CA LEU A 58 -2.90 2.49 14.28
C LEU A 58 -4.21 3.27 14.51
N SER A 59 -5.31 2.54 14.64
CA SER A 59 -6.59 3.07 15.15
C SER A 59 -6.65 2.95 16.67
N PRO A 60 -7.63 3.60 17.33
CA PRO A 60 -7.80 3.46 18.78
C PRO A 60 -7.93 2.00 19.20
N GLU A 61 -7.23 1.65 20.27
CA GLU A 61 -7.19 0.30 20.86
C GLU A 61 -6.67 -0.82 19.94
N ALA A 62 -6.16 -0.50 18.75
CA ALA A 62 -5.58 -1.49 17.85
C ALA A 62 -4.27 -2.05 18.41
N ALA A 63 -4.07 -3.35 18.18
CA ALA A 63 -2.78 -3.98 18.35
C ALA A 63 -1.78 -3.47 17.28
N ALA A 64 -0.49 -3.55 17.59
CA ALA A 64 0.56 -3.20 16.64
C ALA A 64 0.54 -4.14 15.42
N THR A 65 0.57 -3.57 14.22
CA THR A 65 0.68 -4.26 12.94
C THR A 65 2.14 -4.58 12.60
N GLU A 66 2.36 -5.46 11.63
CA GLU A 66 3.71 -5.73 11.09
C GLU A 66 4.38 -4.45 10.57
N MET A 67 3.64 -3.59 9.86
CA MET A 67 4.17 -2.31 9.36
C MET A 67 4.54 -1.35 10.49
N SER A 68 3.71 -1.23 11.53
CA SER A 68 3.99 -0.34 12.67
C SER A 68 5.25 -0.75 13.45
N LYS A 69 5.63 -2.04 13.39
CA LYS A 69 6.82 -2.59 14.05
C LYS A 69 8.05 -2.59 13.14
N GLY A 70 7.88 -2.84 11.84
CA GLY A 70 8.97 -3.06 10.89
C GLY A 70 9.54 -1.79 10.27
N LEU A 71 8.85 -0.65 10.38
CA LEU A 71 9.32 0.63 9.86
C LEU A 71 10.37 1.26 10.77
N TYR A 72 11.39 1.84 10.15
CA TYR A 72 12.42 2.61 10.84
C TYR A 72 12.61 4.00 10.18
N PRO A 73 12.54 5.10 10.96
CA PRO A 73 12.12 5.14 12.36
C PRO A 73 10.67 4.64 12.53
N ALA A 74 10.36 4.12 13.73
CA ALA A 74 9.02 3.62 14.02
C ALA A 74 7.99 4.76 13.98
N PRO A 75 6.84 4.57 13.31
CA PRO A 75 5.77 5.57 13.28
C PRO A 75 5.16 5.77 14.68
N PRO A 76 4.81 7.00 15.08
CA PRO A 76 4.06 7.22 16.31
C PRO A 76 2.66 6.62 16.21
N ASN A 77 2.14 6.13 17.34
CA ASN A 77 0.73 5.75 17.45
C ASN A 77 -0.13 7.03 17.58
N LEU A 78 -0.77 7.43 16.49
CA LEU A 78 -1.55 8.67 16.41
C LEU A 78 -2.89 8.58 17.13
N SER A 79 -3.34 7.39 17.54
CA SER A 79 -4.48 7.23 18.46
C SER A 79 -4.14 7.59 19.91
N LYS A 80 -2.85 7.77 20.24
CA LYS A 80 -2.39 8.08 21.60
C LYS A 80 -1.62 9.40 21.68
N GLN A 81 -1.06 9.86 20.57
CA GLN A 81 -0.23 11.06 20.51
C GLN A 81 -0.89 12.09 19.60
N SER A 82 -1.04 13.31 20.09
CA SER A 82 -1.51 14.45 19.30
C SER A 82 -0.35 15.10 18.54
N VAL A 83 -0.61 15.53 17.31
CA VAL A 83 0.31 16.32 16.49
C VAL A 83 -0.37 17.64 16.14
N ALA A 84 0.38 18.75 16.14
CA ALA A 84 -0.18 20.05 15.79
C ALA A 84 -0.70 20.04 14.33
N PRO A 85 -1.85 20.69 14.03
CA PRO A 85 -2.45 20.63 12.69
C PRO A 85 -1.51 21.01 11.54
N ALA A 86 -0.73 22.08 11.71
CA ALA A 86 0.21 22.53 10.68
C ALA A 86 1.36 21.54 10.46
N GLU A 87 1.85 20.89 11.52
CA GLU A 87 2.88 19.86 11.41
C GLU A 87 2.34 18.59 10.75
N ALA A 88 1.12 18.18 11.14
CA ALA A 88 0.41 17.07 10.52
C ALA A 88 0.24 17.30 9.01
N PHE A 89 -0.26 18.48 8.61
CA PHE A 89 -0.41 18.85 7.21
C PHE A 89 0.94 18.77 6.48
N TRP A 90 1.98 19.38 7.03
CA TRP A 90 3.30 19.41 6.39
C TRP A 90 3.87 18.00 6.19
N VAL A 91 3.77 17.15 7.22
CA VAL A 91 4.26 15.76 7.18
C VAL A 91 3.45 14.91 6.21
N ILE A 92 2.12 15.03 6.18
CA ILE A 92 1.27 14.28 5.24
C ILE A 92 1.57 14.72 3.81
N LYS A 93 1.67 16.03 3.56
CA LYS A 93 1.94 16.59 2.23
C LYS A 93 3.31 16.18 1.69
N HIS A 94 4.35 16.21 2.52
CA HIS A 94 5.73 16.09 2.06
C HIS A 94 6.44 14.80 2.48
N GLY A 95 5.83 13.99 3.34
CA GLY A 95 6.44 12.80 3.91
C GLY A 95 7.64 13.11 4.81
N ILE A 96 8.36 12.07 5.20
CA ILE A 96 9.61 12.19 5.95
C ILE A 96 10.70 11.46 5.17
N LYS A 97 11.72 12.22 4.74
CA LYS A 97 12.87 11.67 4.02
C LYS A 97 13.59 10.62 4.89
N ALA A 98 14.06 9.55 4.24
CA ALA A 98 14.73 8.42 4.91
C ALA A 98 13.85 7.74 5.97
N SER A 99 12.56 7.61 5.69
CA SER A 99 11.60 6.84 6.47
C SER A 99 10.59 6.15 5.53
N GLY A 100 9.71 5.33 6.08
CA GLY A 100 8.57 4.78 5.35
C GLY A 100 7.37 5.73 5.19
N MET A 101 7.43 6.97 5.69
CA MET A 101 6.33 7.94 5.57
C MET A 101 6.35 8.62 4.19
N PRO A 102 5.41 8.30 3.29
CA PRO A 102 5.39 8.83 1.93
C PRO A 102 4.90 10.28 1.87
N ALA A 103 5.12 10.93 0.73
CA ALA A 103 4.61 12.26 0.43
C ALA A 103 3.30 12.17 -0.36
N TRP A 104 2.18 12.66 0.20
CA TRP A 104 0.87 12.59 -0.44
C TRP A 104 0.53 13.82 -1.29
N GLY A 105 1.23 14.94 -1.11
CA GLY A 105 0.94 16.19 -1.82
C GLY A 105 1.20 16.17 -3.33
N GLY A 106 1.74 15.07 -3.86
CA GLY A 106 1.86 14.85 -5.31
C GLY A 106 0.62 14.17 -5.93
N SER A 107 -0.24 13.55 -5.12
CA SER A 107 -1.42 12.79 -5.56
C SER A 107 -2.70 13.19 -4.82
N MET A 108 -2.63 14.13 -3.88
CA MET A 108 -3.76 14.56 -3.06
C MET A 108 -3.78 16.07 -2.93
N ASP A 109 -4.95 16.67 -3.11
CA ASP A 109 -5.15 18.10 -2.90
C ASP A 109 -5.05 18.50 -1.43
N ASP A 110 -4.59 19.73 -1.18
CA ASP A 110 -4.37 20.28 0.16
C ASP A 110 -5.62 20.22 1.05
N GLU A 111 -6.80 20.36 0.45
CA GLU A 111 -8.07 20.28 1.17
C GLU A 111 -8.25 18.92 1.88
N PHE A 112 -7.95 17.81 1.18
CA PHE A 112 -8.06 16.47 1.75
C PHE A 112 -6.97 16.18 2.78
N ILE A 113 -5.80 16.80 2.63
CA ILE A 113 -4.73 16.75 3.63
C ILE A 113 -5.11 17.53 4.90
N TRP A 114 -5.76 18.68 4.75
CA TRP A 114 -6.31 19.43 5.89
C TRP A 114 -7.43 18.65 6.59
N ASN A 115 -8.25 17.90 5.86
CA ASN A 115 -9.28 17.04 6.44
C ASN A 115 -8.68 15.93 7.31
N MET A 116 -7.60 15.29 6.86
CA MET A 116 -6.84 14.37 7.73
C MET A 116 -6.23 15.08 8.95
N SER A 117 -5.68 16.29 8.77
CA SER A 117 -5.10 17.06 9.87
C SER A 117 -6.14 17.43 10.93
N ALA A 118 -7.38 17.73 10.50
CA ALA A 118 -8.54 17.94 11.35
C ALA A 118 -8.91 16.66 12.11
N PHE A 119 -9.03 15.54 11.40
CA PHE A 119 -9.32 14.24 12.01
C PHE A 119 -8.29 13.84 13.07
N LEU A 120 -7.00 14.10 12.85
CA LEU A 120 -5.94 13.81 13.82
C LEU A 120 -6.08 14.59 15.15
N GLN A 121 -6.79 15.72 15.16
CA GLN A 121 -7.12 16.41 16.42
C GLN A 121 -8.22 15.67 17.20
N LYS A 122 -9.10 14.97 16.49
CA LYS A 122 -10.20 14.20 17.09
C LYS A 122 -9.76 12.80 17.52
N LEU A 123 -8.87 12.17 16.75
CA LEU A 123 -8.48 10.77 16.85
C LEU A 123 -8.10 10.31 18.28
N PRO A 124 -7.26 11.03 19.06
CA PRO A 124 -6.90 10.59 20.42
C PRO A 124 -8.06 10.59 21.43
N THR A 125 -9.20 11.19 21.07
CA THR A 125 -10.41 11.26 21.92
C THR A 125 -11.41 10.14 21.62
N LEU A 126 -11.17 9.37 20.57
CA LEU A 126 -12.08 8.32 20.12
C LEU A 126 -11.70 6.99 20.79
N ASP A 127 -12.72 6.23 21.17
CA ASP A 127 -12.59 4.80 21.42
C ASP A 127 -12.75 4.03 20.10
N LYS A 128 -12.60 2.71 20.16
CA LYS A 128 -12.76 1.85 18.98
C LYS A 128 -14.12 2.05 18.29
N ALA A 129 -15.20 2.16 19.06
CA ALA A 129 -16.56 2.27 18.52
C ALA A 129 -16.79 3.61 17.81
N GLY A 130 -16.36 4.72 18.42
CA GLY A 130 -16.46 6.06 17.85
C GLY A 130 -15.61 6.23 16.59
N TYR A 131 -14.41 5.64 16.55
CA TYR A 131 -13.59 5.57 15.34
C TYR A 131 -14.32 4.83 14.22
N GLN A 132 -14.84 3.64 14.50
CA GLN A 132 -15.53 2.81 13.51
C GLN A 132 -16.79 3.50 12.96
N ALA A 133 -17.59 4.15 13.81
CA ALA A 133 -18.78 4.88 13.39
C ALA A 133 -18.43 6.04 12.46
N LEU A 134 -17.40 6.81 12.79
CA LEU A 134 -16.97 7.95 11.97
C LEU A 134 -16.42 7.50 10.61
N VAL A 135 -15.58 6.46 10.58
CA VAL A 135 -15.07 5.86 9.33
C VAL A 135 -16.22 5.30 8.48
N ALA A 136 -17.16 4.56 9.07
CA ALA A 136 -18.30 3.99 8.36
C ALA A 136 -19.24 5.06 7.78
N SER A 137 -19.29 6.24 8.41
CA SER A 137 -20.06 7.37 7.91
C SER A 137 -19.33 8.17 6.83
N SER A 138 -18.04 7.92 6.58
CA SER A 138 -17.24 8.60 5.56
C SER A 138 -17.51 8.03 4.16
N ASP A 139 -17.21 8.82 3.12
CA ASP A 139 -17.29 8.35 1.73
C ASP A 139 -16.08 7.48 1.33
N GLY A 140 -15.26 7.09 2.32
CA GLY A 140 -14.04 6.31 2.12
C GLY A 140 -12.84 7.17 1.73
N HIS A 141 -12.10 6.71 0.73
CA HIS A 141 -10.86 7.31 0.28
C HIS A 141 -11.10 8.28 -0.88
N SER A 142 -10.58 9.51 -0.79
CA SER A 142 -10.71 10.52 -1.83
C SER A 142 -9.51 11.47 -1.87
N HIS A 143 -9.08 11.81 -3.09
CA HIS A 143 -7.90 12.63 -3.36
C HIS A 143 -8.18 14.01 -3.96
N GLY A 144 -9.44 14.32 -4.31
CA GLY A 144 -9.80 15.54 -5.05
C GLY A 144 -9.73 15.42 -6.57
N GLY A 145 -9.60 14.21 -7.11
CA GLY A 145 -9.57 13.97 -8.57
C GLY A 145 -8.19 14.07 -9.22
N GLY A 146 -7.11 14.03 -8.42
CA GLY A 146 -5.72 14.01 -8.88
C GLY A 146 -5.10 12.61 -9.02
N GLU A 147 -5.86 11.55 -8.76
CA GLU A 147 -5.40 10.17 -8.93
C GLU A 147 -5.42 9.75 -10.41
N THR A 148 -4.42 8.98 -10.85
CA THR A 148 -4.56 8.18 -12.06
C THR A 148 -5.75 7.24 -11.84
N GLN A 149 -6.82 7.40 -12.60
CA GLN A 149 -8.03 6.58 -12.50
C GLN A 149 -7.64 5.11 -12.46
N GLY A 150 -7.71 4.48 -11.28
CA GLY A 150 -7.68 3.02 -11.19
C GLY A 150 -8.95 2.52 -11.85
N HIS A 151 -8.83 1.76 -12.93
CA HIS A 151 -9.95 1.09 -13.58
C HIS A 151 -10.70 0.23 -12.56
N HIS A 152 -11.82 0.74 -12.06
CA HIS A 152 -12.87 -0.07 -11.48
C HIS A 152 -13.81 -0.44 -12.63
N ASP A 153 -13.49 -1.54 -13.31
CA ASP A 153 -14.38 -2.14 -14.29
C ASP A 153 -15.50 -2.86 -13.52
N ASP A 154 -16.61 -2.17 -13.29
CA ASP A 154 -17.90 -2.80 -13.00
C ASP A 154 -18.43 -3.41 -14.31
N GLU A 155 -18.00 -4.64 -14.61
CA GLU A 155 -18.49 -5.37 -15.79
C GLU A 155 -19.94 -5.86 -15.57
N LYS A 156 -20.89 -5.08 -16.08
CA LYS A 156 -22.10 -5.66 -16.69
C LYS A 156 -21.86 -5.81 -18.19
N ALA A 157 -21.94 -7.06 -18.64
CA ALA A 157 -21.79 -7.52 -20.00
C ALA A 157 -22.63 -6.74 -21.03
N GLU A 158 -22.01 -6.40 -22.16
CA GLU A 158 -22.62 -6.43 -23.50
C GLU A 158 -21.52 -6.76 -24.52
N ASP A 159 -21.83 -7.70 -25.40
CA ASP A 159 -21.01 -8.28 -26.48
C ASP A 159 -20.79 -7.27 -27.62
N HIS A 160 -19.57 -7.19 -28.18
CA HIS A 160 -19.28 -7.25 -29.63
C HIS A 160 -17.80 -6.89 -29.98
N PRO A 161 -17.22 -7.46 -31.07
CA PRO A 161 -15.78 -7.49 -31.31
C PRO A 161 -15.31 -6.51 -32.40
N ALA A 162 -14.05 -6.05 -32.31
CA ALA A 162 -13.06 -6.05 -33.41
C ALA A 162 -11.75 -5.30 -33.08
N LEU A 163 -10.65 -6.07 -33.12
CA LEU A 163 -9.38 -5.80 -33.82
C LEU A 163 -8.67 -4.46 -33.61
N PHE A 164 -7.58 -4.46 -32.81
CA PHE A 164 -6.34 -3.74 -33.12
C PHE A 164 -5.13 -4.48 -32.50
N GLU A 165 -4.15 -4.83 -33.35
CA GLU A 165 -2.92 -5.58 -33.04
C GLU A 165 -1.92 -4.77 -32.17
N PRO A 166 -1.11 -5.41 -31.30
CA PRO A 166 -0.12 -4.72 -30.48
C PRO A 166 1.26 -4.63 -31.18
N GLY A 167 1.77 -3.41 -31.31
CA GLY A 167 3.13 -3.13 -31.78
C GLY A 167 4.20 -3.53 -30.76
N ASN A 168 5.04 -4.48 -31.17
CA ASN A 168 6.21 -5.00 -30.46
C ASN A 168 7.43 -4.06 -30.61
N ASN A 169 7.97 -3.57 -29.49
CA ASN A 169 9.30 -2.93 -29.44
C ASN A 169 10.21 -3.67 -28.45
N SER A 170 10.69 -4.85 -28.85
CA SER A 170 11.79 -5.55 -28.20
C SER A 170 13.13 -5.07 -28.77
N MET A 171 13.97 -4.45 -27.93
CA MET A 171 15.39 -4.16 -28.25
C MET A 171 16.26 -5.31 -27.71
N PRO A 172 17.23 -5.83 -28.49
CA PRO A 172 17.99 -7.02 -28.11
C PRO A 172 19.25 -6.67 -27.30
N HIS A 173 19.46 -7.37 -26.19
CA HIS A 173 20.78 -7.46 -25.54
C HIS A 173 21.45 -8.77 -25.96
N ALA A 174 22.61 -8.65 -26.60
CA ALA A 174 23.46 -9.76 -27.02
C ALA A 174 24.31 -10.27 -25.85
N HIS A 175 24.48 -11.60 -25.75
CA HIS A 175 25.50 -12.27 -24.93
C HIS A 175 26.48 -13.05 -25.83
N PRO A 176 27.78 -13.10 -25.50
CA PRO A 176 28.79 -13.86 -26.25
C PRO A 176 28.84 -15.35 -25.86
N PRO A 177 29.48 -16.23 -26.66
CA PRO A 177 29.24 -17.66 -26.62
C PRO A 177 30.19 -18.46 -25.72
N GLY A 178 29.66 -19.59 -25.22
CA GLY A 178 30.39 -20.84 -25.00
C GLY A 178 30.93 -21.07 -23.58
N VAL A 179 30.27 -21.95 -22.83
CA VAL A 179 30.84 -23.21 -22.35
C VAL A 179 29.72 -24.23 -22.16
N ASP A 180 30.03 -25.45 -22.52
CA ASP A 180 29.17 -26.61 -22.70
C ASP A 180 29.22 -27.43 -21.42
N ASP A 181 28.07 -27.73 -20.81
CA ASP A 181 27.99 -28.75 -19.76
C ASP A 181 26.80 -29.67 -20.07
N ASP A 182 27.17 -30.81 -20.64
CA ASP A 182 26.33 -31.99 -20.83
C ASP A 182 25.84 -32.54 -19.49
N HIS A 183 24.52 -32.57 -19.29
CA HIS A 183 23.92 -33.52 -18.36
C HIS A 183 22.70 -34.20 -18.99
N HIS A 184 22.94 -35.42 -19.48
CA HIS A 184 21.92 -36.44 -19.73
C HIS A 184 21.21 -36.82 -18.42
N GLY A 185 19.88 -36.73 -18.43
CA GLY A 185 18.97 -37.36 -17.48
C GLY A 185 17.74 -37.87 -18.21
N PRO A 186 17.21 -39.07 -17.89
CA PRO A 186 16.33 -39.82 -18.77
C PRO A 186 14.89 -39.28 -18.79
N THR A 187 14.23 -39.46 -19.93
CA THR A 187 12.79 -39.27 -20.16
C THR A 187 11.94 -40.12 -19.20
N PRO A 188 10.91 -39.57 -18.56
CA PRO A 188 9.82 -40.38 -18.02
C PRO A 188 8.66 -40.41 -19.03
N SER A 189 8.40 -41.62 -19.52
CA SER A 189 7.11 -42.04 -20.03
C SER A 189 6.13 -42.21 -18.87
N ASP A 190 4.84 -42.08 -19.21
CA ASP A 190 3.65 -42.52 -18.49
C ASP A 190 3.11 -41.65 -17.34
N THR A 191 2.03 -40.97 -17.72
CA THR A 191 1.02 -40.22 -16.96
C THR A 191 0.53 -40.96 -15.70
N GLU A 192 0.86 -40.45 -14.51
CA GLU A 192 0.03 -40.59 -13.31
C GLU A 192 -0.48 -39.21 -12.89
N VAL A 193 -1.80 -39.00 -13.00
CA VAL A 193 -2.49 -37.81 -12.50
C VAL A 193 -2.60 -37.90 -10.98
N GLY A 194 -1.80 -37.10 -10.26
CA GLY A 194 -1.88 -36.99 -8.80
C GLY A 194 -3.24 -36.45 -8.35
N LEU A 195 -3.93 -37.18 -7.46
CA LEU A 195 -5.10 -36.68 -6.75
C LEU A 195 -4.69 -35.83 -5.54
N VAL A 196 -5.49 -34.79 -5.27
CA VAL A 196 -5.34 -33.94 -4.09
C VAL A 196 -6.56 -34.14 -3.19
N SER A 197 -6.31 -34.45 -1.91
CA SER A 197 -7.36 -34.64 -0.91
C SER A 197 -7.38 -33.52 0.11
N HIS A 198 -8.57 -33.11 0.54
CA HIS A 198 -8.77 -32.13 1.60
C HIS A 198 -9.84 -32.57 2.59
N GLY A 199 -9.63 -32.22 3.86
CA GLY A 199 -10.52 -32.57 4.96
C GLY A 199 -11.47 -31.42 5.30
N HIS A 200 -12.76 -31.75 5.44
CA HIS A 200 -13.80 -30.83 5.89
C HIS A 200 -13.95 -30.85 7.42
N PRO A 201 -14.43 -29.76 8.04
CA PRO A 201 -14.57 -29.64 9.50
C PRO A 201 -15.51 -30.69 10.13
N ASP A 202 -16.36 -31.34 9.32
CA ASP A 202 -17.23 -32.45 9.75
C ASP A 202 -16.52 -33.83 9.72
N GLY A 203 -15.21 -33.85 9.47
CA GLY A 203 -14.38 -35.07 9.50
C GLY A 203 -14.39 -35.92 8.22
N LYS A 204 -15.04 -35.45 7.14
CA LYS A 204 -15.00 -36.11 5.82
C LYS A 204 -13.78 -35.66 5.02
N VAL A 205 -13.18 -36.59 4.28
CA VAL A 205 -12.07 -36.33 3.35
C VAL A 205 -12.56 -36.56 1.93
N GLU A 206 -12.45 -35.54 1.08
CA GLU A 206 -12.79 -35.61 -0.34
C GLU A 206 -11.53 -35.47 -1.20
N SER A 207 -11.51 -36.13 -2.36
CA SER A 207 -10.33 -36.24 -3.24
C SER A 207 -10.71 -35.93 -4.68
N HIS A 208 -9.99 -35.02 -5.32
CA HIS A 208 -10.22 -34.62 -6.69
C HIS A 208 -8.90 -34.52 -7.48
N PRO A 209 -8.93 -34.64 -8.82
CA PRO A 209 -7.73 -34.48 -9.64
C PRO A 209 -7.17 -33.06 -9.52
N ALA A 210 -5.84 -32.91 -9.54
CA ALA A 210 -5.22 -31.58 -9.59
C ALA A 210 -5.66 -30.83 -10.86
N PRO A 211 -5.98 -29.52 -10.78
CA PRO A 211 -6.37 -28.75 -11.96
C PRO A 211 -5.20 -28.65 -12.96
N HIS A 212 -5.51 -28.88 -14.23
CA HIS A 212 -4.53 -28.79 -15.32
C HIS A 212 -4.10 -27.33 -15.55
N THR A 213 -2.81 -27.05 -15.44
CA THR A 213 -2.20 -25.82 -15.99
C THR A 213 -2.04 -25.98 -17.51
N PRO A 214 -2.54 -25.06 -18.36
CA PRO A 214 -2.25 -25.11 -19.78
C PRO A 214 -0.77 -24.76 -20.00
N VAL A 215 -0.06 -25.65 -20.69
CA VAL A 215 1.28 -25.37 -21.25
C VAL A 215 1.09 -24.54 -22.50
N ALA A 216 1.80 -23.41 -22.61
CA ALA A 216 1.82 -22.60 -23.82
C ALA A 216 2.51 -23.37 -24.96
N ASP A 217 1.84 -23.45 -26.11
CA ASP A 217 2.33 -24.09 -27.33
C ASP A 217 3.25 -23.11 -28.09
N ASP A 218 4.55 -23.36 -28.05
CA ASP A 218 5.54 -22.65 -28.87
C ASP A 218 5.52 -23.21 -30.29
N GLY A 219 4.64 -22.67 -31.13
CA GLY A 219 4.51 -23.06 -32.52
C GLY A 219 5.77 -22.80 -33.34
N HIS A 220 6.50 -23.86 -33.69
CA HIS A 220 7.48 -23.87 -34.78
C HIS A 220 7.18 -25.02 -35.76
N ALA A 221 6.62 -24.65 -36.91
CA ALA A 221 6.47 -25.54 -38.05
C ALA A 221 7.81 -25.71 -38.77
N HIS A 222 8.32 -26.95 -38.80
CA HIS A 222 9.40 -27.35 -39.70
C HIS A 222 8.81 -27.72 -41.06
N THR A 223 9.13 -26.96 -42.10
CA THR A 223 8.92 -27.35 -43.50
C THR A 223 10.14 -28.13 -43.99
N HIS A 224 9.91 -29.30 -44.58
CA HIS A 224 10.89 -30.04 -45.39
C HIS A 224 11.11 -29.40 -46.76
#